data_AF-A0A191HUA3-F1
#
_entry.id   AF-A0A191HUA3-F1
#
_cell.length_a   1.000
_cell.length_b   1.000
_cell.length_c   1.000
_cell.angle_alpha   90.00
_cell.angle_beta   90.00
_cell.angle_gamma   90.00
#
_symmetry.space_group_name_H-M   'P 1'
#
loop_
_entity.id
_entity.type
_entity.pdbx_description
1 polymer ?
#
loop_
_entity_poly.entity_id
_entity_poly.type
_entity_poly.pdbx_seq_one_letter_code
_entity_poly.pdbx_strand_id
1 'polypeptide(L)'
;MLIVEDKEELHNKLLSCLDFNNIKSQNDSNVLSYVYYKIFSQILSDMFDSLVQFEEFLVKIELSLIENIESYSFEKIVTLKSKSFQVKKYLRLLLYVGDQLLVNENELIPQDDLKYVRNIDLNINRLYESSESIHEMCEHLMGLYDSTISSKTNNLINKLTIFTVFATPLTVISGIYGMNFIDMPELQHEYGYFIVLGIMLTVSLIIFFVLKKIKLL
;
A
#
# COMPACT_ATOMS: atom_id res chain seq x y z
N MET A 1 3.10 15.98 0.45
CA MET A 1 2.75 17.27 -0.13
C MET A 1 1.56 17.70 0.68
N LEU A 2 1.82 18.34 1.82
CA LEU A 2 0.77 19.02 2.58
C LEU A 2 0.26 20.06 1.60
N ILE A 3 -1.01 19.94 1.20
CA ILE A 3 -1.66 20.92 0.34
C ILE A 3 -1.61 22.21 1.16
N VAL A 4 -0.78 23.14 0.69
CA VAL A 4 -0.80 24.52 1.15
C VAL A 4 -2.11 25.06 0.61
N GLU A 5 -3.17 24.94 1.40
CA GLU A 5 -4.37 25.76 1.21
C GLU A 5 -3.90 27.21 1.10
N ASP A 6 -4.39 27.89 0.07
CA ASP A 6 -4.02 29.25 -0.24
C ASP A 6 -4.34 30.14 0.99
N LYS A 7 -3.43 31.05 1.36
CA LYS A 7 -3.63 31.89 2.57
C LYS A 7 -4.94 32.69 2.49
N GLU A 8 -5.38 33.03 1.28
CA GLU A 8 -6.66 33.70 1.03
C GLU A 8 -7.87 32.77 1.21
N GLU A 9 -7.74 31.48 0.91
CA GLU A 9 -8.82 30.50 1.06
C GLU A 9 -9.08 30.19 2.54
N LEU A 10 -8.01 29.99 3.32
CA LEU A 10 -8.11 29.85 4.78
C LEU A 10 -8.69 31.13 5.41
N HIS A 11 -8.28 32.31 4.95
CA HIS A 11 -8.79 33.59 5.44
C HIS A 11 -10.30 33.75 5.16
N ASN A 12 -10.74 33.43 3.94
CA ASN A 12 -12.14 33.53 3.54
C ASN A 12 -13.01 32.45 4.22
N LYS A 13 -12.51 31.21 4.39
CA LYS A 13 -13.17 30.16 5.21
C LYS A 13 -13.35 30.64 6.64
N LEU A 14 -12.29 31.17 7.27
CA LEU A 14 -12.36 31.67 8.65
C LEU A 14 -13.35 32.85 8.78
N LEU A 15 -13.37 33.79 7.83
CA LEU A 15 -14.33 34.89 7.82
C LEU A 15 -15.78 34.42 7.59
N SER A 16 -16.00 33.39 6.77
CA SER A 16 -17.34 32.80 6.56
C SER A 16 -17.86 32.04 7.78
N CYS A 17 -16.96 31.44 8.56
CA CYS A 17 -17.28 30.70 9.78
C CYS A 17 -17.41 31.61 11.02
N LEU A 18 -16.80 32.80 10.99
CA LEU A 18 -16.96 33.85 12.00
C LEU A 18 -18.28 34.59 11.77
N ASP A 19 -19.38 33.90 12.06
CA ASP A 19 -20.71 34.50 12.05
C ASP A 19 -20.82 35.51 13.21
N PHE A 20 -20.50 36.79 12.93
CA PHE A 20 -20.44 37.88 13.93
C PHE A 20 -21.75 38.07 14.71
N ASN A 21 -22.86 37.49 14.24
CA ASN A 21 -24.15 37.51 14.93
C ASN A 21 -24.19 36.63 16.19
N ASN A 22 -23.41 35.54 16.25
CA ASN A 22 -23.29 34.71 17.47
C ASN A 22 -22.34 35.31 18.51
N ILE A 23 -21.42 36.18 18.08
CA ILE A 23 -20.41 36.82 18.93
C ILE A 23 -21.06 37.83 19.90
N LYS A 24 -22.19 38.45 19.52
CA LYS A 24 -22.90 39.43 20.36
C LYS A 24 -23.68 38.82 21.55
N SER A 25 -23.77 37.50 21.65
CA SER A 25 -24.57 36.81 22.68
C SER A 25 -23.76 36.34 23.90
N GLN A 26 -22.44 36.47 23.92
CA GLN A 26 -21.58 35.93 24.98
C GLN A 26 -20.68 37.02 25.55
N ASN A 27 -20.55 37.05 26.89
CA ASN A 27 -19.65 37.94 27.63
C ASN A 27 -18.26 37.99 26.99
N ASP A 28 -17.64 39.18 26.98
CA ASP A 28 -16.39 39.49 26.25
C ASP A 28 -15.22 38.52 26.51
N SER A 29 -15.18 37.82 27.65
CA SER A 29 -14.18 36.78 27.95
C SER A 29 -14.35 35.49 27.15
N ASN A 30 -15.58 35.10 26.80
CA ASN A 30 -15.88 33.85 26.08
C ASN A 30 -15.65 33.99 24.56
N VAL A 31 -15.61 35.22 24.05
CA VAL A 31 -15.44 35.48 22.62
C VAL A 31 -14.07 35.00 22.14
N LEU A 32 -13.01 35.27 22.90
CA LEU A 32 -11.65 34.89 22.50
C LEU A 32 -11.46 33.37 22.51
N SER A 33 -11.91 32.69 23.57
CA SER A 33 -11.90 31.22 23.67
C SER A 33 -12.70 30.57 22.53
N TYR A 34 -13.85 31.13 22.19
CA TYR A 34 -14.67 30.65 21.07
C TYR A 34 -13.97 30.84 19.72
N VAL A 35 -13.28 31.97 19.50
CA VAL A 35 -12.50 32.20 18.28
C VAL A 35 -11.35 31.21 18.18
N TYR A 36 -10.58 30.99 19.25
CA TYR A 36 -9.52 29.97 19.26
C TYR A 36 -10.08 28.58 18.97
N TYR A 37 -11.18 28.21 19.63
CA TYR A 37 -11.85 26.95 19.38
C TYR A 37 -12.24 26.79 17.91
N LYS A 38 -12.82 27.82 17.29
CA LYS A 38 -13.22 27.78 15.88
C LYS A 38 -12.02 27.64 14.95
N ILE A 39 -10.92 28.35 15.20
CA ILE A 39 -9.69 28.22 14.41
C ILE A 39 -9.13 26.80 14.53
N PHE A 40 -8.98 26.27 15.75
CA PHE A 40 -8.49 24.90 15.96
C PHE A 40 -9.41 23.85 15.34
N SER A 41 -10.72 23.99 15.52
CA SER A 41 -11.70 23.08 14.94
C SER A 41 -11.66 23.10 13.42
N GLN A 42 -11.43 24.25 12.80
CA GLN A 42 -11.30 24.37 11.35
C GLN A 42 -10.03 23.64 10.86
N ILE A 43 -8.88 23.92 11.49
CA ILE A 43 -7.60 23.27 11.15
C ILE A 43 -7.73 21.74 11.27
N LEU A 44 -8.34 21.24 12.35
CA LEU A 44 -8.54 19.79 12.53
C LEU A 44 -9.48 19.20 11.46
N SER A 45 -10.49 19.94 11.03
CA SER A 45 -11.38 19.52 9.93
C SER A 45 -10.62 19.42 8.62
N ASP A 46 -9.82 20.42 8.25
CA ASP A 46 -9.06 20.43 7.00
C ASP A 46 -7.98 19.31 7.01
N MET A 47 -7.42 18.99 8.18
CA MET A 47 -6.54 17.82 8.35
C MET A 47 -7.29 16.50 8.15
N PHE A 48 -8.52 16.38 8.65
CA PHE A 48 -9.35 15.19 8.47
C PHE A 48 -9.69 14.97 6.99
N ASP A 49 -10.09 16.03 6.28
CA ASP A 49 -10.36 15.97 4.84
C ASP A 49 -9.10 15.55 4.05
N SER A 50 -7.92 16.02 4.46
CA SER A 50 -6.65 15.61 3.87
C SER A 50 -6.35 14.12 4.09
N LEU A 51 -6.71 13.56 5.25
CA LEU A 51 -6.57 12.13 5.51
C LEU A 51 -7.52 11.30 4.65
N VAL A 52 -8.78 11.72 4.50
CA VAL A 52 -9.77 11.05 3.64
C VAL A 52 -9.29 11.03 2.18
N GLN A 53 -8.81 12.16 1.66
CA GLN A 53 -8.24 12.20 0.30
C GLN A 53 -7.04 11.27 0.14
N PHE A 54 -6.23 11.15 1.19
CA PHE A 54 -5.08 10.25 1.18
C PHE A 54 -5.51 8.78 1.19
N GLU A 55 -6.51 8.42 1.98
CA GLU A 55 -7.13 7.08 1.98
C GLU A 55 -7.67 6.73 0.59
N GLU A 56 -8.46 7.60 -0.04
CA GLU A 56 -8.96 7.39 -1.41
C GLU A 56 -7.83 7.20 -2.43
N PHE A 57 -6.71 7.91 -2.25
CA PHE A 57 -5.52 7.74 -3.07
C PHE A 57 -4.87 6.37 -2.87
N LEU A 58 -4.81 5.86 -1.64
CA LEU A 58 -4.30 4.52 -1.35
C LEU A 58 -5.18 3.44 -1.98
N VAL A 59 -6.52 3.58 -1.94
CA VAL A 59 -7.45 2.65 -2.61
C VAL A 59 -7.17 2.57 -4.11
N LYS A 60 -6.91 3.71 -4.77
CA LYS A 60 -6.60 3.76 -6.21
C LYS A 60 -5.30 3.01 -6.52
N ILE A 61 -4.29 3.13 -5.65
CA ILE A 61 -3.03 2.39 -5.78
C ILE A 61 -3.29 0.89 -5.65
N GLU A 62 -4.09 0.48 -4.67
CA GLU A 62 -4.44 -0.92 -4.44
C GLU A 62 -5.01 -1.58 -5.70
N LEU A 63 -6.05 -0.96 -6.28
CA LEU A 63 -6.68 -1.43 -7.52
C LEU A 63 -5.68 -1.52 -8.67
N SER A 64 -4.81 -0.50 -8.80
CA SER A 64 -3.81 -0.46 -9.86
C SER A 64 -2.73 -1.54 -9.71
N LEU A 65 -2.36 -1.91 -8.48
CA LEU A 65 -1.37 -2.97 -8.22
C LEU A 65 -1.93 -4.35 -8.57
N ILE A 66 -3.22 -4.58 -8.32
CA ILE A 66 -3.92 -5.81 -8.68
C ILE A 66 -3.98 -5.96 -10.20
N GLU A 67 -4.30 -4.88 -10.93
CA GLU A 67 -4.37 -4.89 -12.39
C GLU A 67 -2.97 -5.01 -13.04
N ASN A 68 -2.02 -4.17 -12.61
CA ASN A 68 -0.66 -4.19 -13.13
C ASN A 68 0.38 -3.62 -12.15
N ILE A 69 1.27 -4.48 -11.65
CA ILE A 69 2.36 -4.09 -10.74
C ILE A 69 3.24 -2.94 -11.26
N GLU A 70 3.38 -2.78 -12.59
CA GLU A 70 4.28 -1.78 -13.18
C GLU A 70 3.73 -0.36 -13.05
N SER A 71 2.47 -0.22 -12.65
CA SER A 71 1.81 1.07 -12.46
C SER A 71 2.45 1.91 -11.35
N TYR A 72 3.07 1.26 -10.35
CA TYR A 72 3.70 1.94 -9.22
C TYR A 72 5.06 1.32 -8.87
N SER A 73 6.07 2.19 -8.69
CA SER A 73 7.38 1.74 -8.23
C SER A 73 7.37 1.46 -6.73
N PHE A 74 8.15 0.46 -6.32
CA PHE A 74 8.44 0.17 -4.91
C PHE A 74 8.80 1.43 -4.10
N GLU A 75 9.63 2.30 -4.68
CA GLU A 75 10.05 3.55 -4.05
C GLU A 75 8.88 4.47 -3.70
N LYS A 76 7.86 4.55 -4.57
CA LYS A 76 6.65 5.34 -4.28
C LYS A 76 5.89 4.76 -3.08
N ILE A 77 5.69 3.45 -3.03
CA ILE A 77 4.98 2.77 -1.92
C ILE A 77 5.72 2.98 -0.60
N VAL A 78 7.05 2.79 -0.58
CA VAL A 78 7.90 3.06 0.59
C VAL A 78 7.80 4.52 1.04
N THR A 79 7.79 5.46 0.08
CA THR A 79 7.66 6.89 0.37
C THR A 79 6.30 7.21 1.00
N LEU A 80 5.22 6.58 0.51
CA LEU A 80 3.87 6.76 1.06
C LEU A 80 3.77 6.21 2.48
N LYS A 81 4.28 4.99 2.71
CA LYS A 81 4.42 4.40 4.05
C LYS A 81 5.19 5.32 4.99
N SER A 82 6.34 5.83 4.57
CA SER A 82 7.15 6.75 5.38
C SER A 82 6.43 8.06 5.70
N LYS A 83 5.70 8.63 4.73
CA LYS A 83 4.90 9.84 4.92
C LYS A 83 3.72 9.61 5.87
N SER A 84 2.99 8.50 5.73
CA SER A 84 1.89 8.13 6.64
C SER A 84 2.39 8.01 8.09
N PHE A 85 3.55 7.40 8.29
CA PHE A 85 4.18 7.27 9.60
C PHE A 85 4.56 8.63 10.21
N GLN A 86 5.05 9.57 9.39
CA GLN A 86 5.34 10.94 9.85
C GLN A 86 4.07 11.64 10.33
N VAL A 87 2.97 11.54 9.57
CA VAL A 87 1.67 12.11 9.96
C VAL A 87 1.19 11.52 11.28
N LYS A 88 1.19 10.19 11.41
CA LYS A 88 0.86 9.48 12.66
C LYS A 88 1.69 9.96 13.84
N LYS A 89 3.00 10.16 13.64
CA LYS A 89 3.92 10.65 14.67
C LYS A 89 3.57 12.08 15.12
N TYR A 90 3.25 12.98 14.19
CA TYR A 90 2.86 14.36 14.54
C TYR A 90 1.51 14.41 15.26
N LEU A 91 0.54 13.61 14.83
CA LEU A 91 -0.77 13.52 15.48
C LEU A 91 -0.68 12.92 16.89
N ARG A 92 0.25 11.99 17.12
CA ARG A 92 0.54 11.48 18.48
C ARG A 92 1.01 12.57 19.43
N LEU A 93 1.79 13.53 18.94
CA LEU A 93 2.22 14.65 19.77
C LEU A 93 1.03 15.57 20.10
N LEU A 94 0.09 15.73 19.16
CA LEU A 94 -1.14 16.49 19.39
C LEU A 94 -2.05 15.83 20.43
N LEU A 95 -2.12 14.49 20.49
CA LEU A 95 -2.83 13.79 21.57
C LEU A 95 -2.35 14.24 22.94
N TYR A 96 -1.03 14.23 23.15
CA TYR A 96 -0.46 14.68 24.41
C TYR A 96 -0.83 16.13 24.72
N VAL A 97 -0.83 17.01 23.72
CA VAL A 97 -1.27 18.41 23.92
C VAL A 97 -2.76 18.49 24.28
N GLY A 98 -3.62 17.70 23.62
CA GLY A 98 -5.05 17.62 23.92
C GLY A 98 -5.32 17.18 25.36
N ASP A 99 -4.66 16.11 25.79
CA ASP A 99 -4.74 15.61 27.17
C ASP A 99 -4.32 16.68 28.18
N GLN A 100 -3.18 17.36 27.96
CA GLN A 100 -2.69 18.40 28.88
C GLN A 100 -3.65 19.60 28.95
N LEU A 101 -4.23 20.01 27.82
CA LEU A 101 -5.23 21.08 27.79
C LEU A 101 -6.50 20.69 28.55
N LEU A 102 -6.90 19.41 28.51
CA LEU A 102 -8.03 18.89 29.24
C LEU A 102 -7.82 18.83 30.75
N VAL A 103 -6.60 18.45 31.21
CA VAL A 103 -6.27 18.41 32.63
C VAL A 103 -6.33 19.83 33.23
N ASN A 104 -5.86 20.84 32.48
CA ASN A 104 -5.94 22.26 32.88
C ASN A 104 -5.35 22.53 34.28
N GLU A 105 -4.19 21.93 34.61
CA GLU A 105 -3.55 22.05 35.95
C GLU A 105 -3.25 23.49 36.37
N ASN A 106 -3.05 24.39 35.41
CA ASN A 106 -2.75 25.79 35.66
C ASN A 106 -4.01 26.67 35.78
N GLU A 107 -5.20 26.09 35.64
CA GLU A 107 -6.50 26.76 35.66
C GLU A 107 -6.61 27.97 34.72
N LEU A 108 -5.79 28.00 33.65
CA LEU A 108 -5.79 29.10 32.68
C LEU A 108 -7.05 29.12 31.81
N ILE A 109 -7.69 27.96 31.64
CA ILE A 109 -8.92 27.83 30.87
C ILE A 109 -10.12 27.89 31.83
N PRO A 110 -11.07 28.84 31.64
CA PRO A 110 -12.29 28.89 32.42
C PRO A 110 -13.12 27.61 32.31
N GLN A 111 -13.79 27.22 33.39
CA GLN A 111 -14.60 26.00 33.44
C GLN A 111 -15.69 25.98 32.35
N ASP A 112 -16.27 27.12 32.01
CA ASP A 112 -17.30 27.26 30.97
C ASP A 112 -16.77 26.98 29.54
N ASP A 113 -15.46 27.11 29.34
CA ASP A 113 -14.78 26.94 28.05
C ASP A 113 -14.17 25.54 27.88
N LEU A 114 -14.08 24.73 28.96
CA LEU A 114 -13.57 23.34 28.89
C LEU A 114 -14.36 22.45 27.91
N LYS A 115 -15.63 22.79 27.64
CA LYS A 115 -16.43 22.10 26.60
C LYS A 115 -15.80 22.20 25.21
N TYR A 116 -15.15 23.32 24.90
CA TYR A 116 -14.49 23.53 23.61
C TYR A 116 -13.22 22.71 23.51
N VAL A 117 -12.43 22.69 24.58
CA VAL A 117 -11.21 21.89 24.69
C VAL A 117 -11.51 20.41 24.59
N ARG A 118 -12.57 19.92 25.27
CA ARG A 118 -13.02 18.53 25.16
C ARG A 118 -13.38 18.14 23.72
N ASN A 119 -14.01 19.05 22.98
CA ASN A 119 -14.35 18.78 21.58
C ASN A 119 -13.08 18.73 20.70
N ILE A 120 -12.13 19.65 20.92
CA ILE A 120 -10.82 19.62 20.24
C ILE A 120 -10.10 18.30 20.52
N ASP A 121 -10.02 17.89 21.78
CA ASP A 121 -9.37 16.64 22.18
C ASP A 121 -10.01 15.41 21.53
N LEU A 122 -11.34 15.33 21.54
CA LEU A 122 -12.08 14.26 20.84
C LEU A 122 -11.77 14.23 19.34
N ASN A 123 -11.65 15.39 18.70
CA ASN A 123 -11.32 15.47 17.28
C ASN A 123 -9.86 15.11 17.00
N ILE A 124 -8.93 15.47 17.89
CA ILE A 124 -7.52 15.04 17.80
C ILE A 124 -7.44 13.51 17.91
N ASN A 125 -8.16 12.91 18.86
CA ASN A 125 -8.24 11.45 19.02
C ASN A 125 -8.72 10.76 17.75
N ARG A 126 -9.85 11.21 17.18
CA ARG A 126 -10.38 10.67 15.91
C ARG A 126 -9.40 10.84 14.74
N LEU A 127 -8.73 11.99 14.67
CA LEU A 127 -7.75 12.27 13.63
C LEU A 127 -6.53 11.34 13.74
N TYR A 128 -6.07 11.06 14.97
CA TYR A 128 -5.01 10.08 15.22
C TYR A 128 -5.42 8.66 14.82
N GLU A 129 -6.63 8.21 15.21
CA GLU A 129 -7.17 6.90 14.82
C GLU A 129 -7.26 6.75 13.30
N SER A 130 -7.74 7.78 12.59
CA SER A 130 -7.78 7.80 11.12
C SER A 130 -6.38 7.69 10.51
N SER A 131 -5.40 8.43 11.06
CA SER A 131 -4.01 8.32 10.60
C SER A 131 -3.37 6.96 10.90
N GLU A 132 -3.81 6.27 11.95
CA GLU A 132 -3.39 4.90 12.25
C GLU A 132 -3.92 3.93 11.19
N SER A 133 -5.22 3.99 10.88
CA SER A 133 -5.85 3.21 9.80
C SER A 133 -5.14 3.41 8.46
N ILE A 134 -4.85 4.66 8.09
CA ILE A 134 -4.11 4.99 6.86
C ILE A 134 -2.71 4.36 6.84
N HIS A 135 -2.01 4.37 7.98
CA HIS A 135 -0.69 3.76 8.07
C HIS A 135 -0.76 2.24 7.93
N GLU A 136 -1.76 1.60 8.54
CA GLU A 136 -2.03 0.17 8.37
C GLU A 136 -2.36 -0.17 6.91
N MET A 137 -3.12 0.67 6.22
CA MET A 137 -3.40 0.50 4.79
C MET A 137 -2.12 0.60 3.94
N CYS A 138 -1.18 1.49 4.31
CA CYS A 138 0.13 1.55 3.65
C CYS A 138 0.97 0.27 3.89
N GLU A 139 0.93 -0.31 5.10
CA GLU A 139 1.56 -1.60 5.39
C GLU A 139 0.91 -2.73 4.57
N HIS A 140 -0.42 -2.71 4.46
CA HIS A 140 -1.16 -3.65 3.64
C HIS A 140 -0.75 -3.58 2.16
N LEU A 141 -0.68 -2.37 1.60
CA LEU A 141 -0.22 -2.15 0.22
C LEU A 141 1.19 -2.68 -0.03
N MET A 142 2.09 -2.54 0.95
CA MET A 142 3.43 -3.10 0.88
C MET A 142 3.39 -4.64 0.81
N GLY A 143 2.59 -5.27 1.68
CA GLY A 143 2.39 -6.72 1.66
C GLY A 143 1.75 -7.23 0.36
N LEU A 144 0.80 -6.48 -0.21
CA LEU A 144 0.21 -6.76 -1.52
C LEU A 144 1.24 -6.66 -2.65
N TYR A 145 2.08 -5.63 -2.63
CA TYR A 145 3.16 -5.47 -3.61
C TYR A 145 4.13 -6.66 -3.58
N ASP A 146 4.61 -7.04 -2.39
CA ASP A 146 5.50 -8.19 -2.22
C ASP A 146 4.84 -9.48 -2.70
N SER A 147 3.60 -9.73 -2.30
CA SER A 147 2.82 -10.90 -2.71
C SER A 147 2.67 -10.99 -4.24
N THR A 148 2.43 -9.84 -4.89
CA THR A 148 2.24 -9.77 -6.33
C THR A 148 3.56 -9.96 -7.08
N ILE A 149 4.68 -9.42 -6.57
CA ILE A 149 6.02 -9.70 -7.11
C ILE A 149 6.38 -11.17 -6.95
N SER A 150 6.16 -11.76 -5.79
CA SER A 150 6.42 -13.18 -5.56
C SER A 150 5.59 -14.04 -6.51
N SER A 151 4.32 -13.70 -6.72
CA SER A 151 3.45 -14.38 -7.69
C SER A 151 3.99 -14.29 -9.12
N LYS A 152 4.38 -13.09 -9.59
CA LYS A 152 5.00 -12.90 -10.91
C LYS A 152 6.30 -13.68 -11.05
N THR A 153 7.16 -13.64 -10.03
CA THR A 153 8.44 -14.35 -10.02
C THR A 153 8.23 -15.85 -10.06
N ASN A 154 7.31 -16.38 -9.26
CA ASN A 154 6.94 -17.80 -9.29
C ASN A 154 6.39 -18.22 -10.66
N ASN A 155 5.56 -17.37 -11.29
CA ASN A 155 5.07 -17.64 -12.64
C ASN A 155 6.19 -17.66 -13.69
N LEU A 156 7.19 -16.77 -13.58
CA LEU A 156 8.35 -16.77 -14.47
C LEU A 156 9.21 -18.02 -14.26
N ILE A 157 9.51 -18.38 -13.00
CA ILE A 157 10.24 -19.59 -12.65
C ILE A 157 9.50 -20.81 -13.21
N ASN A 158 8.19 -20.92 -13.00
CA ASN A 158 7.38 -22.03 -13.51
C ASN A 158 7.48 -22.16 -15.04
N LYS A 159 7.40 -21.04 -15.78
CA LYS A 159 7.57 -21.05 -17.24
C LYS A 159 8.96 -21.55 -17.67
N LEU A 160 10.01 -21.09 -17.00
CA LEU A 160 11.38 -21.54 -17.27
C LEU A 160 11.58 -23.01 -16.90
N THR A 161 10.98 -23.46 -15.79
CA THR A 161 11.01 -24.86 -15.35
C THR A 161 10.31 -25.76 -16.35
N ILE A 162 9.13 -25.38 -16.86
CA ILE A 162 8.44 -26.14 -17.90
C ILE A 162 9.35 -26.31 -19.11
N PHE A 163 9.95 -25.23 -19.61
CA PHE A 163 10.90 -25.30 -20.73
C PHE A 163 12.08 -26.24 -20.43
N THR A 164 12.66 -26.13 -19.23
CA THR A 164 13.80 -26.95 -18.80
C THR A 164 13.43 -28.43 -18.72
N VAL A 165 12.29 -28.77 -18.14
CA VAL A 165 11.83 -30.16 -17.99
C VAL A 165 11.62 -30.83 -19.35
N PHE A 166 11.16 -30.08 -20.37
CA PHE A 166 11.12 -30.59 -21.76
C PHE A 166 12.52 -30.69 -22.39
N ALA A 167 13.39 -29.71 -22.17
CA ALA A 167 14.70 -29.65 -22.81
C ALA A 167 15.69 -30.69 -22.24
N THR A 168 15.73 -30.90 -20.92
CA THR A 168 16.71 -31.77 -20.27
C THR A 168 16.76 -33.21 -20.84
N PRO A 169 15.67 -33.97 -20.94
CA PRO A 169 15.72 -35.33 -21.47
C PRO A 169 16.12 -35.37 -22.95
N LEU A 170 15.66 -34.42 -23.76
CA LEU A 170 16.02 -34.32 -25.18
C LEU A 170 17.52 -34.02 -25.34
N THR A 171 18.05 -33.10 -24.54
CA THR A 171 19.48 -32.78 -24.52
C THR A 171 20.32 -33.96 -24.05
N VAL A 172 19.87 -34.74 -23.06
CA VAL A 172 20.58 -35.96 -22.62
C VAL A 172 20.61 -37.00 -23.73
N ILE A 173 19.48 -37.28 -24.38
CA ILE A 173 19.43 -38.26 -25.49
C ILE A 173 20.31 -37.77 -26.65
N SER A 174 20.16 -36.51 -27.08
CA SER A 174 20.99 -35.93 -28.15
C SER A 174 22.48 -35.91 -27.76
N GLY A 175 22.79 -35.70 -26.49
CA GLY A 175 24.16 -35.70 -25.97
C GLY A 175 24.78 -37.09 -26.05
N ILE A 176 24.07 -38.13 -25.60
CA ILE A 176 24.52 -39.52 -25.68
C ILE A 176 24.82 -39.91 -27.14
N TYR A 177 23.88 -39.64 -28.06
CA TYR A 177 24.06 -39.94 -29.48
C TYR A 177 25.04 -38.98 -30.20
N GLY A 178 25.43 -37.88 -29.56
CA GLY A 178 26.48 -36.97 -30.03
C GLY A 178 27.89 -37.35 -29.57
N MET A 179 28.05 -38.40 -28.76
CA MET A 179 29.35 -38.89 -28.31
C MET A 179 29.98 -39.81 -29.37
N ASN A 180 31.29 -39.64 -29.62
CA ASN A 180 32.05 -40.41 -30.62
C ASN A 180 32.40 -41.83 -30.13
N PHE A 181 31.42 -42.65 -29.76
CA PHE A 181 31.66 -44.07 -29.45
C PHE A 181 31.70 -44.92 -30.72
N ILE A 182 32.66 -45.85 -30.79
CA ILE A 182 32.92 -46.67 -31.99
C ILE A 182 31.92 -47.85 -32.10
N ASP A 183 31.49 -48.42 -30.97
CA ASP A 183 30.56 -49.56 -30.91
C ASP A 183 29.20 -49.14 -30.33
N MET A 184 28.42 -48.37 -31.09
CA MET A 184 26.98 -48.17 -30.81
C MET A 184 26.13 -49.05 -31.73
N PRO A 185 25.64 -50.22 -31.27
CA PRO A 185 24.85 -51.13 -32.11
C PRO A 185 23.56 -50.50 -32.63
N GLU A 186 22.99 -49.50 -31.93
CA GLU A 186 21.79 -48.79 -32.39
C GLU A 186 22.02 -47.89 -33.61
N LEU A 187 23.27 -47.44 -33.85
CA LEU A 187 23.61 -46.54 -34.97
C LEU A 187 23.69 -47.28 -36.32
N GLN A 188 23.96 -48.59 -36.29
CA GLN A 188 24.11 -49.43 -37.49
C GLN A 188 22.76 -49.93 -38.03
N HIS A 189 21.67 -49.71 -37.30
CA HIS A 189 20.31 -50.07 -37.72
C HIS A 189 19.71 -49.00 -38.65
N GLU A 190 19.15 -49.43 -39.79
CA GLU A 190 18.52 -48.58 -40.81
C GLU A 190 17.40 -47.68 -40.25
N TYR A 191 16.71 -48.12 -39.19
CA TYR A 191 15.64 -47.37 -38.51
C TYR A 191 16.04 -46.73 -37.17
N GLY A 192 17.30 -46.84 -36.74
CA GLY A 192 17.76 -46.37 -35.42
C GLY A 192 17.44 -44.89 -35.17
N TYR A 193 17.65 -44.04 -36.17
CA TYR A 193 17.32 -42.61 -36.11
C TYR A 193 15.83 -42.36 -35.83
N PHE A 194 14.93 -43.06 -36.54
CA PHE A 194 13.48 -42.90 -36.37
C PHE A 194 12.99 -43.44 -35.02
N ILE A 195 13.59 -44.52 -34.52
CA ILE A 195 13.29 -45.08 -33.20
C ILE A 195 13.64 -44.08 -32.09
N VAL A 196 14.82 -43.46 -32.15
CA VAL A 196 15.26 -42.45 -31.16
C VAL A 196 14.34 -41.23 -31.17
N LEU A 197 13.95 -40.73 -32.34
CA LEU A 197 12.95 -39.66 -32.46
C LEU A 197 11.60 -40.04 -31.84
N GLY A 198 11.15 -41.28 -32.08
CA GLY A 198 9.93 -41.82 -31.47
C GLY A 198 10.00 -41.87 -29.94
N ILE A 199 11.15 -42.25 -29.38
CA ILE A 199 11.40 -42.24 -27.93
C ILE A 199 11.38 -40.81 -27.39
N MET A 200 12.09 -39.86 -28.01
CA MET A 200 12.09 -38.45 -27.60
C MET A 200 10.68 -37.85 -27.58
N LEU A 201 9.88 -38.16 -28.61
CA LEU A 201 8.49 -37.72 -28.71
C LEU A 201 7.63 -38.36 -27.61
N THR A 202 7.78 -39.66 -27.37
CA THR A 202 7.05 -40.39 -26.32
C THR A 202 7.37 -39.83 -24.93
N VAL A 203 8.65 -39.58 -24.63
CA VAL A 203 9.09 -38.97 -23.36
C VAL A 203 8.50 -37.58 -23.19
N SER A 204 8.51 -36.76 -24.25
CA SER A 204 7.90 -35.42 -24.23
C SER A 204 6.40 -35.47 -23.94
N LEU A 205 5.67 -36.42 -24.57
CA LEU A 205 4.24 -36.61 -24.30
C LEU A 205 3.98 -37.05 -22.85
N ILE A 206 4.77 -37.98 -22.32
CA ILE A 206 4.66 -38.42 -20.91
C ILE A 206 4.82 -37.21 -19.97
N ILE A 207 5.85 -36.39 -20.19
CA ILE A 207 6.12 -35.18 -19.41
C ILE A 207 4.94 -34.20 -19.49
N PHE A 208 4.40 -33.97 -20.69
CA PHE A 208 3.24 -33.11 -20.88
C PHE A 208 2.03 -33.58 -20.05
N PHE A 209 1.71 -34.88 -20.08
CA PHE A 209 0.60 -35.44 -19.30
C PHE A 209 0.84 -35.32 -17.79
N VAL A 210 2.07 -35.52 -17.32
CA VAL A 210 2.44 -35.38 -15.91
C VAL A 210 2.29 -33.93 -15.45
N LEU A 211 2.84 -32.97 -16.21
CA LEU A 211 2.75 -31.54 -15.88
C LEU A 211 1.31 -31.04 -15.86
N LYS A 212 0.47 -31.49 -16.81
CA LYS A 212 -0.97 -31.20 -16.82
C LYS A 212 -1.69 -31.75 -15.59
N LYS A 213 -1.33 -32.96 -15.13
CA LYS A 213 -1.94 -33.57 -13.93
C LYS A 213 -1.60 -32.79 -12.65
N ILE A 214 -0.40 -32.21 -12.59
CA ILE A 214 0.10 -31.45 -11.43
C ILE A 214 -0.44 -30.00 -11.42
N LYS A 215 -1.21 -29.57 -12.44
CA LYS A 215 -1.65 -28.16 -12.65
C LYS A 215 -0.49 -27.16 -12.75
N LEU A 216 0.68 -27.63 -13.15
CA LEU A 216 1.81 -26.77 -13.50
C LEU A 216 1.61 -26.15 -14.90
N LEU A 217 0.75 -26.78 -15.70
CA LEU A 217 0.22 -26.39 -17.01
C LEU A 217 -1.30 -26.17 -16.87
#